data_AF-A0A2E7Z8K7-F1
#
_entry.id   AF-A0A2E7Z8K7-F1
#
_cell.length_a   1.000
_cell.length_b   1.000
_cell.length_c   1.000
_cell.angle_alpha   90.00
_cell.angle_beta   90.00
_cell.angle_gamma   90.00
#
_symmetry.space_group_name_H-M   'P 1'
#
loop_
_entity.id
_entity.type
_entity.pdbx_description
1 polymer ?
#
loop_
_entity_poly.entity_id
_entity_poly.type
_entity_poly.pdbx_seq_one_letter_code
_entity_poly.pdbx_strand_id
1 'polypeptide(L)'
;MAKQQNVPKSKVPLPPPDAEMFTTCCDYCVVACGYRVYRWPVGKEGGLKANENAIGADYPVPPNTGKWVSPNMHNVVSVKGKKHNVIVMPDFDSKVVNVGGAHSIRGGCIAQKCYNPDSPTKDRLQHPQLRVNGKLEKISWDDAIDIMAEVSKHVLK
;
A
#
# COMPACT_ATOMS: atom_id res chain seq x y z
N MET A 1 -24.54 -12.98 8.09
CA MET A 1 -23.61 -13.27 6.98
C MET A 1 -22.23 -13.43 7.57
N ALA A 2 -21.66 -14.64 7.52
CA ALA A 2 -20.37 -14.92 8.13
C ALA A 2 -19.32 -13.95 7.58
N LYS A 3 -18.65 -13.20 8.47
CA LYS A 3 -17.45 -12.44 8.12
C LYS A 3 -16.56 -13.40 7.34
N GLN A 4 -16.17 -13.06 6.11
CA GLN A 4 -15.09 -13.76 5.42
C GLN A 4 -13.96 -13.89 6.44
N GLN A 5 -13.70 -15.11 6.90
CA GLN A 5 -12.61 -15.37 7.82
C GLN A 5 -11.34 -14.92 7.09
N ASN A 6 -10.61 -13.97 7.67
CA ASN A 6 -9.28 -13.61 7.18
C ASN A 6 -8.38 -14.83 7.38
N VAL A 7 -8.39 -15.75 6.43
CA VAL A 7 -7.47 -16.89 6.40
C VAL A 7 -6.09 -16.31 6.14
N PRO A 8 -5.12 -16.44 7.07
CA PRO A 8 -3.79 -15.92 6.86
C PRO A 8 -3.17 -16.56 5.62
N LYS A 9 -2.67 -15.73 4.70
CA LYS A 9 -1.94 -16.25 3.54
C LYS A 9 -0.67 -16.93 4.03
N SER A 10 -0.47 -18.18 3.62
CA SER A 10 0.73 -18.96 3.95
C SER A 10 1.94 -18.61 3.08
N LYS A 11 1.74 -17.82 2.02
CA LYS A 11 2.77 -17.44 1.06
C LYS A 11 2.59 -16.00 0.60
N VAL A 12 3.71 -15.28 0.49
CA VAL A 12 3.81 -13.98 -0.19
C VAL A 12 4.70 -14.18 -1.43
N PRO A 13 4.29 -13.76 -2.63
CA PRO A 13 5.15 -13.83 -3.80
C PRO A 13 6.35 -12.91 -3.62
N LEU A 14 7.56 -13.42 -3.86
CA LEU A 14 8.77 -12.59 -3.82
C LEU A 14 8.84 -11.69 -5.06
N PRO A 15 9.40 -10.47 -4.93
CA PRO A 15 9.58 -9.58 -6.06
C PRO A 15 10.67 -10.16 -6.98
N PRO A 16 10.43 -10.38 -8.28
CA PRO A 16 11.46 -10.81 -9.21
C PRO A 16 12.58 -9.76 -9.33
N PRO A 17 13.78 -10.10 -9.85
CA PRO A 17 14.91 -9.16 -9.91
C PRO A 17 14.63 -7.89 -10.73
N ASP A 18 13.69 -7.96 -11.68
CA ASP A 18 13.23 -6.85 -12.51
C ASP A 18 12.07 -6.04 -11.89
N ALA A 19 11.68 -6.32 -10.64
CA ALA A 19 10.64 -5.56 -9.96
C ALA A 19 11.05 -4.10 -9.80
N GLU A 20 10.09 -3.19 -10.02
CA GLU A 20 10.30 -1.77 -9.77
C GLU A 20 10.48 -1.56 -8.27
N MET A 21 11.52 -0.84 -7.87
CA MET A 21 11.82 -0.51 -6.49
C MET A 21 11.87 1.00 -6.31
N PHE A 22 11.15 1.51 -5.32
CA PHE A 22 11.20 2.90 -4.90
C PHE A 22 11.02 3.01 -3.38
N THR A 23 11.39 4.15 -2.82
CA THR A 23 11.32 4.40 -1.38
C THR A 23 10.10 5.22 -1.01
N THR A 24 9.61 5.04 0.21
CA THR A 24 8.60 5.91 0.83
C THR A 24 8.87 6.03 2.32
N CYS A 25 8.26 7.02 2.97
CA CYS A 25 8.20 7.10 4.42
C CYS A 25 6.92 6.44 4.95
N CYS A 26 6.92 6.11 6.24
CA CYS A 26 5.74 5.65 6.96
C CYS A 26 4.66 6.74 6.94
N ASP A 27 3.42 6.37 6.59
CA ASP A 27 2.29 7.30 6.49
C ASP A 27 1.66 7.73 7.82
N TYR A 28 2.15 7.19 8.94
CA TYR A 28 1.45 7.26 10.22
C TYR A 28 2.08 8.28 11.17
N CYS A 29 2.89 7.83 12.14
CA CYS A 29 3.38 8.70 13.19
C CYS A 29 4.58 9.55 12.73
N VAL A 30 4.85 10.61 13.49
CA VAL A 30 5.93 11.59 13.24
C VAL A 30 7.34 11.00 13.07
N VAL A 31 7.56 9.75 13.53
CA VAL A 31 8.84 9.05 13.38
C VAL A 31 9.20 8.88 11.89
N ALA A 32 8.20 8.74 11.00
CA ALA A 32 8.42 8.69 9.55
C ALA A 32 9.49 7.66 9.10
N CYS A 33 9.45 6.44 9.67
CA CYS A 33 10.35 5.34 9.32
C CYS A 33 10.45 5.14 7.79
N GLY A 34 11.63 4.78 7.29
CA GLY A 34 11.87 4.52 5.87
C GLY A 34 11.38 3.13 5.44
N TYR A 35 10.81 3.06 4.24
CA TYR A 35 10.28 1.85 3.62
C TYR A 35 10.78 1.72 2.18
N ARG A 36 10.91 0.47 1.73
CA ARG A 36 11.05 0.10 0.32
C ARG A 36 9.75 -0.47 -0.19
N VAL A 37 9.39 -0.03 -1.39
CA VAL A 37 8.23 -0.52 -2.13
C VAL A 37 8.74 -1.29 -3.33
N TYR A 38 8.38 -2.56 -3.42
CA TYR A 38 8.61 -3.37 -4.60
C TYR A 38 7.28 -3.56 -5.32
N ARG A 39 7.25 -3.30 -6.63
CA ARG A 39 6.04 -3.37 -7.45
C ARG A 39 6.30 -4.13 -8.74
N TRP A 40 5.46 -5.12 -9.04
CA TRP A 40 5.62 -5.92 -10.25
C TRP A 40 4.29 -6.53 -10.71
N PRO A 41 4.13 -6.90 -12.00
CA PRO A 41 2.89 -7.50 -12.49
C PRO A 41 2.51 -8.79 -11.77
N VAL A 42 1.20 -9.02 -11.57
CA VAL A 42 0.70 -10.33 -11.11
C VAL A 42 1.03 -11.41 -12.15
N GLY A 43 1.36 -12.62 -11.68
CA GLY A 43 1.79 -13.74 -12.54
C GLY A 43 3.30 -13.88 -12.69
N LYS A 44 4.08 -12.91 -12.19
CA LYS A 44 5.53 -13.02 -12.01
C LYS A 44 5.86 -13.22 -10.53
N GLU A 45 6.89 -14.00 -10.24
CA GLU A 45 7.40 -14.25 -8.89
C GLU A 45 8.92 -14.45 -8.95
N GLY A 46 9.64 -13.87 -7.98
CA GLY A 46 11.07 -14.12 -7.77
C GLY A 46 11.34 -15.46 -7.08
N GLY A 47 12.57 -15.92 -7.16
CA GLY A 47 13.06 -17.13 -6.51
C GLY A 47 13.63 -16.88 -5.11
N LEU A 48 14.03 -17.96 -4.44
CA LEU A 48 14.50 -17.93 -3.06
C LEU A 48 15.97 -17.50 -2.94
N LYS A 49 16.77 -17.58 -4.01
CA LYS A 49 18.18 -17.17 -3.99
C LYS A 49 18.32 -15.66 -4.14
N ALA A 50 19.39 -15.09 -3.60
CA ALA A 50 19.61 -13.64 -3.64
C ALA A 50 19.62 -13.04 -5.06
N ASN A 51 20.09 -13.76 -6.07
CA ASN A 51 20.08 -13.32 -7.46
C ASN A 51 18.73 -13.55 -8.18
N GLU A 52 17.77 -14.20 -7.53
CA GLU A 52 16.45 -14.52 -8.08
C GLU A 52 15.34 -13.64 -7.49
N ASN A 53 15.64 -12.73 -6.55
CA ASN A 53 14.68 -11.76 -6.01
C ASN A 53 15.28 -10.35 -5.87
N ALA A 54 14.43 -9.32 -5.98
CA ALA A 54 14.87 -7.92 -5.88
C ALA A 54 15.25 -7.49 -4.44
N ILE A 55 14.97 -8.30 -3.43
CA ILE A 55 15.39 -8.04 -2.04
C ILE A 55 16.89 -8.34 -1.87
N GLY A 56 17.47 -9.18 -2.74
CA GLY A 56 18.86 -9.59 -2.65
C GLY A 56 19.14 -10.44 -1.42
N ALA A 57 18.26 -11.40 -1.14
CA ALA A 57 18.36 -12.28 0.02
C ALA A 57 18.23 -13.76 -0.35
N ASP A 58 19.00 -14.61 0.33
CA ASP A 58 18.82 -16.06 0.31
C ASP A 58 17.81 -16.47 1.39
N TYR A 59 16.70 -17.06 0.97
CA TYR A 59 15.65 -17.55 1.86
C TYR A 59 15.87 -19.04 2.19
N PRO A 60 15.69 -19.45 3.47
CA PRO A 60 15.18 -18.65 4.59
C PRO A 60 16.24 -17.69 5.15
N VAL A 61 15.79 -16.48 5.51
CA VAL A 61 16.66 -15.48 6.14
C VAL A 61 16.72 -15.68 7.65
N PRO A 62 17.86 -15.39 8.31
CA PRO A 62 17.95 -15.36 9.77
C PRO A 62 16.96 -14.37 10.42
N PRO A 63 16.64 -14.57 11.72
CA PRO A 63 15.86 -13.60 12.49
C PRO A 63 16.49 -12.20 12.47
N ASN A 64 15.66 -11.17 12.60
CA ASN A 64 16.07 -9.75 12.72
C ASN A 64 16.89 -9.18 11.54
N THR A 65 16.82 -9.81 10.35
CA THR A 65 17.46 -9.27 9.13
C THR A 65 16.67 -8.13 8.48
N GLY A 66 15.39 -7.96 8.83
CA GLY A 66 14.47 -7.04 8.14
C GLY A 66 14.08 -7.46 6.72
N LYS A 67 14.67 -8.55 6.20
CA LYS A 67 14.49 -9.03 4.81
C LYS A 67 13.37 -10.07 4.66
N TRP A 68 12.68 -10.44 5.74
CA TRP A 68 11.50 -11.32 5.66
C TRP A 68 10.23 -10.52 5.36
N VAL A 69 9.45 -10.98 4.38
CA VAL A 69 8.22 -10.30 3.95
C VAL A 69 7.01 -10.91 4.65
N SER A 70 6.39 -10.14 5.54
CA SER A 70 5.12 -10.52 6.19
C SER A 70 3.94 -10.44 5.21
N PRO A 71 2.90 -11.29 5.35
CA PRO A 71 1.64 -11.11 4.62
C PRO A 71 1.04 -9.70 4.75
N ASN A 72 1.25 -9.02 5.88
CA ASN A 72 0.79 -7.64 6.09
C ASN A 72 1.50 -6.62 5.20
N MET A 73 2.70 -6.95 4.72
CA MET A 73 3.49 -6.11 3.83
C MET A 73 3.14 -6.32 2.36
N HIS A 74 2.21 -7.23 2.01
CA HIS A 74 1.82 -7.53 0.62
C HIS A 74 0.38 -7.14 0.29
N ASN A 75 0.16 -6.60 -0.91
CA ASN A 75 -1.17 -6.42 -1.49
C ASN A 75 -1.11 -6.56 -3.03
N VAL A 76 -2.27 -6.56 -3.67
CA VAL A 76 -2.41 -6.41 -5.13
C VAL A 76 -3.12 -5.10 -5.42
N VAL A 77 -2.52 -4.26 -6.26
CA VAL A 77 -2.99 -2.92 -6.61
C VAL A 77 -3.18 -2.79 -8.12
N SER A 78 -3.93 -1.78 -8.56
CA SER A 78 -4.02 -1.43 -9.98
C SER A 78 -2.98 -0.37 -10.33
N VAL A 79 -2.17 -0.62 -11.36
CA VAL A 79 -1.22 0.34 -11.93
C VAL A 79 -1.51 0.44 -13.41
N LYS A 80 -1.90 1.63 -13.88
CA LYS A 80 -2.29 1.86 -15.29
C LYS A 80 -3.29 0.80 -15.80
N GLY A 81 -4.27 0.45 -14.96
CA GLY A 81 -5.32 -0.54 -15.28
C GLY A 81 -4.91 -2.01 -15.15
N LYS A 82 -3.66 -2.33 -14.78
CA LYS A 82 -3.17 -3.71 -14.65
C LYS A 82 -2.91 -4.09 -13.20
N LYS A 83 -3.27 -5.32 -12.81
CA LYS A 83 -3.00 -5.85 -11.47
C LYS A 83 -1.49 -6.04 -11.26
N HIS A 84 -0.97 -5.46 -10.19
CA HIS A 84 0.42 -5.57 -9.75
C HIS A 84 0.45 -6.05 -8.31
N ASN A 85 1.39 -6.94 -7.99
CA ASN A 85 1.83 -7.14 -6.62
C ASN A 85 2.52 -5.88 -6.11
N VAL A 86 2.32 -5.58 -4.83
CA VAL A 86 3.10 -4.58 -4.11
C VAL A 86 3.55 -5.16 -2.79
N ILE A 87 4.84 -5.01 -2.49
CA ILE A 87 5.39 -5.18 -1.14
C ILE A 87 5.75 -3.80 -0.62
N VAL A 88 5.28 -3.45 0.57
CA VAL A 88 5.76 -2.28 1.30
C VAL A 88 6.40 -2.78 2.59
N MET A 89 7.73 -2.86 2.59
CA MET A 89 8.50 -3.38 3.72
C MET A 89 9.43 -2.31 4.28
N PRO A 90 9.73 -2.34 5.58
CA PRO A 90 10.66 -1.39 6.18
C PRO A 90 12.02 -1.48 5.48
N ASP A 91 12.69 -0.34 5.34
CA ASP A 91 14.03 -0.32 4.76
C ASP A 91 15.02 -1.00 5.70
N PHE A 92 15.41 -2.23 5.34
CA PHE A 92 16.31 -3.06 6.12
C PHE A 92 17.75 -2.52 6.17
N ASP A 93 18.12 -1.60 5.27
CA ASP A 93 19.43 -0.92 5.31
C ASP A 93 19.38 0.44 6.05
N SER A 94 18.22 0.82 6.60
CA SER A 94 18.08 2.06 7.37
C SER A 94 19.02 2.05 8.58
N LYS A 95 19.74 3.15 8.80
CA LYS A 95 20.75 3.31 9.87
C LYS A 95 20.40 4.34 10.92
N VAL A 96 19.31 5.07 10.74
CA VAL A 96 18.99 6.25 11.56
C VAL A 96 17.59 6.12 12.15
N VAL A 97 16.55 6.24 11.33
CA VAL A 97 15.16 6.36 11.83
C VAL A 97 14.60 5.02 12.30
N ASN A 98 14.82 3.96 11.52
CA ASN A 98 14.30 2.62 11.80
C ASN A 98 15.37 1.58 11.53
N VAL A 99 16.40 1.61 12.39
CA VAL A 99 17.63 0.81 12.26
C VAL A 99 17.31 -0.65 11.96
N GLY A 100 17.89 -1.19 10.90
CA GLY A 100 17.75 -2.60 10.51
C GLY A 100 16.34 -3.00 10.05
N GLY A 101 15.50 -2.04 9.64
CA GLY A 101 14.13 -2.31 9.21
C GLY A 101 13.15 -2.53 10.36
N ALA A 102 13.43 -1.98 11.55
CA ALA A 102 12.46 -1.91 12.63
C ALA A 102 11.15 -1.22 12.18
N HIS A 103 10.01 -1.62 12.73
CA HIS A 103 8.73 -1.02 12.35
C HIS A 103 7.66 -1.22 13.42
N SER A 104 6.73 -0.27 13.47
CA SER A 104 5.50 -0.42 14.24
C SER A 104 4.50 -1.31 13.51
N ILE A 105 3.53 -1.86 14.24
CA ILE A 105 2.40 -2.61 13.64
C ILE A 105 1.61 -1.78 12.61
N ARG A 106 1.56 -0.45 12.79
CA ARG A 106 0.91 0.46 11.83
C ARG A 106 1.69 0.47 10.52
N GLY A 107 3.00 0.70 10.61
CA GLY A 107 3.89 0.77 9.45
C GLY A 107 4.06 -0.56 8.71
N GLY A 108 4.15 -1.68 9.44
CA GLY A 108 4.22 -3.03 8.85
C GLY A 108 2.97 -3.45 8.07
N CYS A 109 1.89 -2.67 8.16
CA CYS A 109 0.62 -2.90 7.48
C CYS A 109 0.33 -1.85 6.38
N ILE A 110 1.31 -1.02 5.98
CA ILE A 110 1.08 0.02 4.95
C ILE A 110 0.55 -0.58 3.63
N ALA A 111 1.01 -1.76 3.22
CA ALA A 111 0.49 -2.41 2.02
C ALA A 111 -1.02 -2.72 2.14
N GLN A 112 -1.52 -3.05 3.35
CA GLN A 112 -2.93 -3.37 3.57
C GLN A 112 -3.87 -2.17 3.39
N LYS A 113 -3.37 -0.93 3.46
CA LYS A 113 -4.20 0.26 3.18
C LYS A 113 -4.22 0.64 1.70
N CYS A 114 -3.36 0.08 0.86
CA CYS A 114 -3.40 0.36 -0.58
C CYS A 114 -4.74 -0.08 -1.16
N TYR A 115 -5.35 0.78 -2.00
CA TYR A 115 -6.66 0.50 -2.57
C TYR A 115 -6.65 -0.77 -3.42
N ASN A 116 -7.59 -1.65 -3.11
CA ASN A 116 -7.88 -2.88 -3.82
C ASN A 116 -9.41 -3.12 -3.76
N PRO A 117 -10.11 -3.18 -4.90
CA PRO A 117 -11.57 -3.37 -4.93
C PRO A 117 -12.01 -4.72 -4.33
N ASP A 118 -11.10 -5.70 -4.28
CA ASP A 118 -11.34 -7.04 -3.76
C ASP A 118 -11.07 -7.14 -2.23
N SER A 119 -10.68 -6.04 -1.57
CA SER A 119 -10.37 -5.99 -0.14
C SER A 119 -11.27 -5.00 0.63
N PRO A 120 -11.20 -4.94 1.97
CA PRO A 120 -11.91 -3.92 2.76
C PRO A 120 -11.61 -2.47 2.33
N THR A 121 -10.45 -2.21 1.72
CA THR A 121 -10.07 -0.87 1.22
C THR A 121 -10.92 -0.37 0.03
N LYS A 122 -11.87 -1.18 -0.45
CA LYS A 122 -12.89 -0.76 -1.42
C LYS A 122 -13.78 0.39 -0.91
N ASP A 123 -13.75 0.65 0.39
CA ASP A 123 -14.43 1.77 1.05
C ASP A 123 -13.82 3.14 0.76
N ARG A 124 -12.65 3.24 0.10
CA ARG A 124 -12.12 4.53 -0.34
C ARG A 124 -13.06 5.24 -1.31
N LEU A 125 -13.22 6.54 -1.10
CA LEU A 125 -13.98 7.42 -2.00
C LEU A 125 -13.33 7.43 -3.40
N GLN A 126 -14.13 7.16 -4.43
CA GLN A 126 -13.70 7.11 -5.84
C GLN A 126 -14.28 8.26 -6.68
N HIS A 127 -15.31 8.92 -6.18
CA HIS A 127 -16.01 10.01 -6.86
C HIS A 127 -16.40 11.10 -5.85
N PRO A 128 -16.50 12.35 -6.28
CA PRO A 128 -17.13 13.40 -5.49
C PRO A 128 -18.58 13.04 -5.15
N GLN A 129 -19.02 13.49 -3.97
CA GLN A 129 -20.38 13.26 -3.48
C GLN A 129 -20.94 14.55 -2.89
N LEU A 130 -22.21 14.82 -3.16
CA LEU A 130 -22.96 15.94 -2.58
C LEU A 130 -24.15 15.41 -1.79
N ARG A 131 -24.43 16.02 -0.64
CA ARG A 131 -25.61 15.66 0.15
C ARG A 131 -26.85 16.37 -0.39
N VAL A 132 -27.75 15.61 -1.03
CA VAL A 132 -29.03 16.10 -1.56
C VAL A 132 -30.15 15.37 -0.82
N ASN A 133 -31.07 16.11 -0.20
CA ASN A 133 -32.21 15.55 0.53
C ASN A 133 -31.80 14.47 1.57
N GLY A 134 -30.70 14.72 2.29
CA GLY A 134 -30.19 13.83 3.34
C GLY A 134 -29.34 12.63 2.85
N LYS A 135 -29.17 12.44 1.53
CA LYS A 135 -28.38 11.33 0.96
C LYS A 135 -27.15 11.82 0.24
N LEU A 136 -26.06 11.05 0.28
CA LEU A 136 -24.85 11.32 -0.51
C LEU A 136 -25.06 10.78 -1.93
N GLU A 137 -25.20 11.68 -2.88
CA GLU A 137 -25.33 11.38 -4.30
C GLU A 137 -24.01 11.64 -5.01
N LYS A 138 -23.67 10.79 -6.00
CA LYS A 138 -22.48 10.97 -6.83
C LYS A 138 -22.68 12.17 -7.76
N ILE A 139 -21.67 13.03 -7.85
CA ILE A 139 -21.64 14.17 -8.79
C ILE A 139 -20.37 14.14 -9.64
N SER A 140 -20.30 14.98 -10.67
CA SER A 140 -19.09 15.15 -11.46
C SER A 140 -18.03 15.94 -10.69
N TRP A 141 -16.78 15.90 -11.16
CA TRP A 141 -15.72 16.77 -10.62
C TRP A 141 -15.99 18.24 -10.91
N ASP A 142 -16.52 18.55 -12.10
CA ASP A 142 -16.87 19.93 -12.50
C ASP A 142 -17.93 20.49 -11.54
N ASP A 143 -19.02 19.76 -11.31
CA ASP A 143 -20.06 20.17 -10.35
C ASP A 143 -19.48 20.36 -8.93
N ALA A 144 -18.60 19.45 -8.49
CA ALA A 144 -18.04 19.50 -7.14
C ALA A 144 -17.15 20.74 -6.94
N ILE A 145 -16.36 21.07 -7.95
CA ILE A 145 -15.46 22.23 -7.93
C ILE A 145 -16.28 23.52 -8.05
N ASP A 146 -17.21 23.60 -9.00
CA ASP A 146 -18.03 24.80 -9.25
C ASP A 146 -18.89 25.16 -8.03
N ILE A 147 -19.58 24.18 -7.45
CA ILE A 147 -20.39 24.40 -6.25
C ILE A 147 -19.52 24.90 -5.09
N MET A 148 -18.36 24.28 -4.85
CA MET A 148 -17.47 24.70 -3.77
C MET A 148 -16.92 26.11 -4.00
N ALA A 149 -16.57 26.46 -5.25
CA ALA A 149 -16.06 27.76 -5.61
C ALA A 149 -17.11 28.87 -5.42
N GLU A 150 -18.33 28.68 -5.93
CA GLU A 150 -19.40 29.67 -5.81
C GLU A 150 -19.86 29.87 -4.36
N VAL A 151 -19.97 28.79 -3.57
CA VAL A 151 -20.25 28.90 -2.14
C VAL A 151 -19.12 29.63 -1.40
N SER A 152 -17.86 29.30 -1.71
CA SER A 152 -16.71 29.98 -1.11
C SER A 152 -16.69 31.46 -1.42
N LYS A 153 -16.91 31.86 -2.69
CA LYS A 153 -16.97 33.25 -3.13
C LYS A 153 -18.13 34.03 -2.50
N HIS A 154 -19.25 33.36 -2.26
CA HIS A 154 -20.38 33.99 -1.59
C HIS A 154 -20.09 34.27 -0.10
N VAL A 155 -19.38 33.35 0.57
CA VAL A 155 -19.12 33.41 2.03
C VAL A 155 -17.86 34.23 2.36
N LEU A 156 -16.77 34.00 1.63
CA LEU A 156 -15.49 34.68 1.78
C LEU A 156 -15.52 35.95 0.92
N LYS A 157 -15.51 37.11 1.55
CA LYS A 157 -15.41 38.41 0.88
C LYS A 157 -13.96 38.76 0.55
#